data_AF-A0A3D4W232-F1
#
_entry.id   AF-A0A3D4W232-F1
#
_cell.length_a   1.000
_cell.length_b   1.000
_cell.length_c   1.000
_cell.angle_alpha   90.00
_cell.angle_beta   90.00
_cell.angle_gamma   90.00
#
_symmetry.space_group_name_H-M   'P 1'
#
loop_
_entity.id
_entity.type
_entity.pdbx_description
1 polymer ?
#
loop_
_entity_poly.entity_id
_entity_poly.type
_entity_poly.pdbx_seq_one_letter_code
_entity_poly.pdbx_strand_id
1 'polypeptide(L)'
;MTHEEILTLLGDYVDYLIANSSAEAPMWNIEKVRSGKPNKWNYIDGCMITACLSLYKTTGDEKYLSFSKDFIDFFVQEDGSIKTYDPKEYNLDNVNQGKNLFTLYDIFGDEKYRRAIDTIRSQLLTQPRTKEGNFWHKEIYPWQVWLDGTYMAQPFYMEYETRYNKMQGCIDSYKQFMNIKKHMRDEKTGLYYHGYDESRQMYWADP
;
A
#
# COMPACT_ATOMS: atom_id res chain seq x y z
N MET A 1 10.17 -22.85 17.95
CA MET A 1 10.75 -22.79 16.60
C MET A 1 12.01 -21.94 16.66
N THR A 2 13.10 -22.42 16.07
CA THR A 2 14.34 -21.65 15.89
C THR A 2 14.18 -20.63 14.76
N HIS A 3 15.12 -19.69 14.64
CA HIS A 3 15.13 -18.73 13.52
C HIS A 3 15.17 -19.44 12.15
N GLU A 4 15.98 -20.50 12.05
CA GLU A 4 16.12 -21.31 10.84
C GLU A 4 14.82 -22.03 10.49
N GLU A 5 14.16 -22.66 11.47
CA GLU A 5 12.87 -23.34 11.26
C GLU A 5 11.78 -22.36 10.78
N ILE A 6 11.77 -21.13 11.29
CA ILE A 6 10.83 -20.09 10.85
C ILE A 6 11.13 -19.68 9.40
N LEU A 7 12.40 -19.50 9.03
CA LEU A 7 12.78 -19.13 7.67
C LEU A 7 12.46 -20.24 6.67
N THR A 8 12.68 -21.50 7.01
CA THR A 8 12.31 -22.64 6.15
C THR A 8 10.79 -22.68 5.95
N LEU A 9 10.00 -22.62 7.02
CA LEU A 9 8.54 -22.68 6.92
C LEU A 9 7.95 -21.53 6.10
N LEU A 10 8.42 -20.30 6.33
CA LEU A 10 7.99 -19.13 5.58
C LEU A 10 8.48 -19.18 4.13
N GLY A 11 9.72 -19.62 3.92
CA GLY A 11 10.34 -19.80 2.61
C GLY A 11 9.53 -20.77 1.76
N ASP A 12 9.26 -21.98 2.25
CA ASP A 12 8.49 -23.00 1.52
C ASP A 12 7.09 -22.50 1.13
N TYR A 13 6.42 -21.78 2.04
CA TYR A 13 5.10 -21.22 1.77
C TYR A 13 5.14 -20.14 0.69
N VAL A 14 6.08 -19.19 0.79
CA VAL A 14 6.20 -18.11 -0.19
C VAL A 14 6.71 -18.65 -1.53
N ASP A 15 7.63 -19.62 -1.53
CA ASP A 15 8.13 -20.30 -2.72
C ASP A 15 6.98 -20.95 -3.49
N TYR A 16 6.10 -21.66 -2.80
CA TYR A 16 4.90 -22.23 -3.40
C TYR A 16 4.02 -21.15 -4.03
N LEU A 17 3.81 -20.03 -3.33
CA LEU A 17 2.99 -18.94 -3.85
C LEU A 17 3.59 -18.31 -5.10
N ILE A 18 4.87 -17.92 -5.08
CA ILE A 18 5.52 -17.25 -6.22
C ILE A 18 5.64 -18.18 -7.43
N ALA A 19 5.91 -19.47 -7.22
CA ALA A 19 6.02 -20.45 -8.30
C ALA A 19 4.69 -20.69 -9.04
N ASN A 20 3.57 -20.40 -8.39
CA ASN A 20 2.22 -20.55 -8.95
C ASN A 20 1.54 -19.19 -9.23
N SER A 21 2.27 -18.09 -9.16
CA SER A 21 1.73 -16.74 -9.35
C SER A 21 2.32 -16.05 -10.57
N SER A 22 1.52 -15.18 -11.17
CA SER A 22 1.99 -14.12 -12.06
C SER A 22 1.28 -12.81 -11.70
N ALA A 23 1.70 -11.69 -12.28
CA ALA A 23 1.00 -10.41 -12.13
C ALA A 23 -0.47 -10.47 -12.62
N GLU A 24 -0.76 -11.35 -13.56
CA GLU A 24 -2.12 -11.54 -14.10
C GLU A 24 -2.96 -12.48 -13.23
N ALA A 25 -2.32 -13.47 -12.59
CA ALA A 25 -2.97 -14.49 -11.80
C ALA A 25 -2.20 -14.75 -10.48
N PRO A 26 -2.27 -13.83 -9.50
CA PRO A 26 -1.62 -14.02 -8.21
C PRO A 26 -2.33 -15.08 -7.37
N MET A 27 -1.60 -16.12 -6.96
CA MET A 27 -2.16 -17.28 -6.26
C MET A 27 -2.68 -16.94 -4.85
N TRP A 28 -2.10 -15.92 -4.22
CA TRP A 28 -2.57 -15.38 -2.94
C TRP A 28 -3.92 -14.63 -3.05
N ASN A 29 -4.43 -14.40 -4.27
CA ASN A 29 -5.76 -13.86 -4.53
C ASN A 29 -6.58 -14.83 -5.40
N ILE A 30 -6.65 -16.09 -4.98
CA ILE A 30 -7.28 -17.18 -5.74
C ILE A 30 -8.74 -16.91 -6.10
N GLU A 31 -9.50 -16.22 -5.26
CA GLU A 31 -10.90 -15.90 -5.55
C GLU A 31 -11.04 -14.96 -6.74
N LYS A 32 -10.14 -13.96 -6.84
CA LYS A 32 -10.06 -13.08 -7.99
C LYS A 32 -9.72 -13.86 -9.25
N VAL A 33 -8.73 -14.75 -9.19
CA VAL A 33 -8.34 -15.62 -10.31
C VAL A 33 -9.54 -16.48 -10.76
N ARG A 34 -10.23 -17.13 -9.82
CA ARG A 34 -11.42 -17.95 -10.08
C ARG A 34 -12.59 -17.17 -10.64
N SER A 35 -12.69 -15.87 -10.33
CA SER A 35 -13.74 -15.01 -10.89
C SER A 35 -13.56 -14.71 -12.39
N GLY A 36 -12.39 -15.02 -12.97
CA GLY A 36 -12.06 -14.73 -14.37
C GLY A 36 -11.86 -13.24 -14.68
N LYS A 37 -11.92 -12.36 -13.67
CA LYS A 37 -11.68 -10.93 -13.84
C LYS A 37 -10.18 -10.65 -13.87
N PRO A 38 -9.68 -9.79 -14.78
CA PRO A 38 -8.28 -9.40 -14.80
C PRO A 38 -7.81 -8.87 -13.45
N ASN A 39 -6.57 -9.20 -13.10
CA ASN A 39 -5.91 -8.57 -11.96
C ASN A 39 -5.64 -7.09 -12.26
N LYS A 40 -5.60 -6.28 -11.20
CA LYS A 40 -5.36 -4.84 -11.27
C LYS A 40 -4.29 -4.46 -10.26
N TRP A 41 -3.69 -3.29 -10.40
CA TRP A 41 -2.86 -2.70 -9.37
C TRP A 41 -3.64 -2.58 -8.06
N ASN A 42 -3.16 -3.21 -6.98
CA ASN A 42 -3.91 -3.33 -5.72
C ASN A 42 -3.02 -3.58 -4.49
N TYR A 43 -3.54 -3.28 -3.30
CA TYR A 43 -2.79 -3.39 -2.05
C TYR A 43 -2.46 -4.83 -1.62
N ILE A 44 -3.24 -5.84 -2.00
CA ILE A 44 -2.99 -7.24 -1.61
C ILE A 44 -1.67 -7.67 -2.24
N ASP A 45 -1.52 -7.41 -3.54
CA ASP A 45 -0.27 -7.63 -4.26
C ASP A 45 0.85 -6.76 -3.67
N GLY A 46 0.56 -5.49 -3.35
CA GLY A 46 1.49 -4.61 -2.64
C GLY A 46 2.08 -5.21 -1.36
N CYS A 47 1.25 -5.82 -0.52
CA CYS A 47 1.69 -6.52 0.69
C CYS A 47 2.55 -7.75 0.38
N MET A 48 2.15 -8.55 -0.60
CA MET A 48 2.89 -9.77 -0.97
C MET A 48 4.25 -9.45 -1.60
N ILE A 49 4.34 -8.41 -2.42
CA ILE A 49 5.62 -7.93 -2.95
C ILE A 49 6.52 -7.37 -1.85
N THR A 50 5.96 -6.66 -0.86
CA THR A 50 6.74 -6.25 0.33
C THR A 50 7.29 -7.46 1.09
N ALA A 51 6.51 -8.54 1.22
CA ALA A 51 6.96 -9.76 1.87
C ALA A 51 8.11 -10.43 1.09
N CYS A 52 8.00 -10.52 -0.24
CA CYS A 52 9.05 -11.06 -1.11
C CYS A 52 10.34 -10.23 -1.01
N LEU A 53 10.26 -8.90 -1.12
CA LEU A 53 11.42 -8.02 -0.96
C LEU A 53 12.04 -8.10 0.45
N SER A 54 11.22 -8.32 1.48
CA SER A 54 11.71 -8.53 2.85
C SER A 54 12.44 -9.87 3.01
N LEU A 55 11.95 -10.94 2.36
CA LEU A 55 12.63 -12.23 2.31
C LEU A 55 13.95 -12.10 1.55
N TYR A 56 13.97 -11.44 0.38
CA TYR A 56 15.21 -11.14 -0.34
C TYR A 56 16.24 -10.44 0.57
N LYS A 57 15.83 -9.38 1.28
CA LYS A 57 16.71 -8.66 2.20
C LYS A 57 17.24 -9.54 3.33
N THR A 58 16.46 -10.53 3.77
CA THR A 58 16.80 -11.39 4.91
C THR A 58 17.69 -12.56 4.49
N THR A 59 17.42 -13.18 3.33
CA THR A 59 18.05 -14.42 2.89
C THR A 59 19.10 -14.23 1.79
N GLY A 60 19.01 -13.13 1.03
CA GLY A 60 19.80 -12.92 -0.18
C GLY A 60 19.36 -13.77 -1.38
N ASP A 61 18.24 -14.49 -1.29
CA ASP A 61 17.76 -15.34 -2.38
C ASP A 61 17.10 -14.50 -3.50
N GLU A 62 17.83 -14.36 -4.60
CA GLU A 62 17.50 -13.53 -5.77
C GLU A 62 16.16 -13.87 -6.43
N LYS A 63 15.61 -15.07 -6.21
CA LYS A 63 14.30 -15.44 -6.77
C LYS A 63 13.18 -14.51 -6.29
N TYR A 64 13.24 -14.06 -5.03
CA TYR A 64 12.24 -13.16 -4.47
C TYR A 64 12.33 -11.76 -5.07
N LEU A 65 13.55 -11.28 -5.34
CA LEU A 65 13.78 -9.99 -5.98
C LEU A 65 13.33 -10.03 -7.44
N SER A 66 13.73 -11.06 -8.18
CA SER A 66 13.38 -11.23 -9.60
C SER A 66 11.87 -11.31 -9.80
N PHE A 67 11.19 -12.15 -9.01
CA PHE A 67 9.73 -12.23 -9.02
C PHE A 67 9.08 -10.88 -8.69
N SER A 68 9.58 -10.17 -7.68
CA SER A 68 9.05 -8.86 -7.28
C SER A 68 9.18 -7.83 -8.40
N LYS A 69 10.33 -7.81 -9.09
CA LYS A 69 10.59 -6.92 -10.21
C LYS A 69 9.67 -7.22 -11.38
N ASP A 70 9.59 -8.48 -11.80
CA ASP A 70 8.74 -8.90 -12.93
C ASP A 70 7.26 -8.59 -12.67
N PHE A 71 6.81 -8.81 -11.43
CA PHE A 71 5.44 -8.50 -11.03
C PHE A 71 5.13 -7.01 -11.12
N ILE A 72 6.04 -6.14 -10.65
CA ILE A 72 5.83 -4.68 -10.70
C ILE A 72 5.96 -4.16 -12.13
N ASP A 73 6.92 -4.66 -12.91
CA ASP A 73 7.15 -4.27 -14.31
C ASP A 73 5.97 -4.61 -15.22
N PHE A 74 5.16 -5.60 -14.86
CA PHE A 74 3.90 -5.86 -15.56
C PHE A 74 2.96 -4.64 -15.52
N PHE A 75 2.91 -3.92 -14.39
CA PHE A 75 2.03 -2.77 -14.19
C PHE A 75 2.69 -1.43 -14.54
N VAL A 76 3.94 -1.22 -14.15
CA VAL A 76 4.65 0.06 -14.30
C VAL A 76 5.23 0.17 -15.70
N GLN A 77 4.81 1.20 -16.44
CA GLN A 77 5.29 1.47 -17.80
C GLN A 77 6.50 2.41 -17.78
N GLU A 78 7.24 2.46 -18.89
CA GLU A 78 8.46 3.27 -19.04
C GLU A 78 8.26 4.78 -18.80
N ASP A 79 7.07 5.30 -19.08
CA ASP A 79 6.72 6.70 -18.82
C ASP A 79 6.31 6.98 -17.36
N GLY A 80 6.25 5.93 -16.52
CA GLY A 80 5.79 6.01 -15.13
C GLY A 80 4.27 5.94 -14.97
N SER A 81 3.51 5.73 -16.06
CA SER A 81 2.11 5.35 -15.94
C SER A 81 1.99 3.93 -15.37
N ILE A 82 0.91 3.67 -14.65
CA ILE A 82 0.66 2.39 -13.99
C ILE A 82 -0.63 1.82 -14.56
N LYS A 83 -0.57 0.62 -15.15
CA LYS A 83 -1.76 -0.06 -15.68
C LYS A 83 -2.81 -0.16 -14.60
N THR A 84 -4.06 0.16 -14.96
CA THR A 84 -5.26 0.04 -14.09
C THR A 84 -5.26 0.94 -12.85
N TYR A 85 -4.37 1.93 -12.78
CA TYR A 85 -4.34 2.94 -11.72
C TYR A 85 -4.65 4.32 -12.31
N ASP A 86 -5.63 5.01 -11.73
CA ASP A 86 -5.95 6.40 -12.04
C ASP A 86 -5.92 7.21 -10.73
N PRO A 87 -5.02 8.21 -10.60
CA PRO A 87 -4.97 9.11 -9.45
C PRO A 87 -6.32 9.78 -9.12
N LYS A 88 -7.21 9.93 -10.10
CA LYS A 88 -8.54 10.55 -9.92
C LYS A 88 -9.58 9.63 -9.31
N GLU A 89 -9.31 8.32 -9.15
CA GLU A 89 -10.18 7.43 -8.37
C GLU A 89 -10.10 7.71 -6.86
N TYR A 90 -9.04 8.42 -6.42
CA TYR A 90 -8.78 8.78 -5.02
C TYR A 90 -8.95 7.60 -4.05
N ASN A 91 -8.53 6.42 -4.46
CA ASN A 91 -8.62 5.21 -3.65
C ASN A 91 -7.28 4.99 -2.93
N LEU A 92 -7.25 5.13 -1.60
CA LEU A 92 -6.02 4.96 -0.83
C LEU A 92 -5.47 3.54 -0.94
N ASP A 93 -6.30 2.52 -1.14
CA ASP A 93 -5.83 1.13 -1.30
C ASP A 93 -4.81 1.01 -2.43
N ASN A 94 -5.03 1.74 -3.53
CA ASN A 94 -4.15 1.69 -4.68
C ASN A 94 -2.81 2.40 -4.44
N VAL A 95 -2.66 3.18 -3.37
CA VAL A 95 -1.39 3.84 -3.01
C VAL A 95 -0.39 2.84 -2.42
N ASN A 96 -0.88 1.82 -1.70
CA ASN A 96 -0.05 0.96 -0.86
C ASN A 96 1.06 0.23 -1.62
N GLN A 97 0.75 -0.30 -2.81
CA GLN A 97 1.71 -1.04 -3.63
C GLN A 97 2.87 -0.15 -4.10
N GLY A 98 2.67 1.17 -4.14
CA GLY A 98 3.68 2.16 -4.49
C GLY A 98 4.91 2.17 -3.57
N LYS A 99 4.78 1.71 -2.31
CA LYS A 99 5.90 1.65 -1.37
C LYS A 99 7.02 0.71 -1.85
N ASN A 100 6.69 -0.31 -2.63
CA ASN A 100 7.69 -1.25 -3.16
C ASN A 100 8.58 -0.60 -4.24
N LEU A 101 8.08 0.46 -4.91
CA LEU A 101 8.82 1.16 -5.97
C LEU A 101 10.08 1.82 -5.44
N PHE A 102 10.10 2.29 -4.19
CA PHE A 102 11.29 2.88 -3.59
C PHE A 102 12.43 1.86 -3.48
N THR A 103 12.13 0.64 -3.03
CA THR A 103 13.13 -0.44 -2.92
C THR A 103 13.64 -0.87 -4.31
N LEU A 104 12.73 -1.03 -5.28
CA LEU A 104 13.14 -1.39 -6.64
C LEU A 104 13.96 -0.29 -7.30
N TYR A 105 13.63 0.99 -7.06
CA TYR A 105 14.44 2.11 -7.54
C TYR A 105 15.84 2.13 -6.90
N ASP A 106 15.94 1.89 -5.59
CA ASP A 106 17.24 1.83 -4.90
C ASP A 106 18.15 0.72 -5.43
N ILE A 107 17.57 -0.44 -5.80
CA ILE A 107 18.32 -1.60 -6.28
C ILE A 107 18.71 -1.46 -7.76
N PHE A 108 17.76 -1.04 -8.62
CA PHE A 108 17.95 -1.07 -10.07
C PHE A 108 18.26 0.28 -10.70
N GLY A 109 17.91 1.40 -10.05
CA GLY A 109 18.09 2.75 -10.58
C GLY A 109 17.22 3.08 -11.81
N ASP A 110 16.21 2.26 -12.12
CA ASP A 110 15.34 2.48 -13.28
C ASP A 110 14.36 3.64 -13.04
N GLU A 111 14.48 4.69 -13.85
CA GLU A 111 13.71 5.92 -13.74
C GLU A 111 12.19 5.72 -13.88
N LYS A 112 11.72 4.62 -14.49
CA LYS A 112 10.29 4.33 -14.55
C LYS A 112 9.68 4.18 -13.16
N TYR A 113 10.41 3.64 -12.19
CA TYR A 113 9.96 3.53 -10.80
C TYR A 113 9.86 4.90 -10.15
N ARG A 114 10.84 5.79 -10.39
CA ARG A 114 10.81 7.16 -9.88
C ARG A 114 9.62 7.94 -10.41
N ARG A 115 9.33 7.82 -11.71
CA ARG A 115 8.16 8.45 -12.34
C ARG A 115 6.85 7.88 -11.81
N ALA A 116 6.76 6.56 -11.63
CA ALA A 116 5.58 5.92 -11.03
C ALA A 116 5.33 6.37 -9.57
N ILE A 117 6.40 6.57 -8.79
CA ILE A 117 6.30 7.18 -7.46
C ILE A 117 5.69 8.59 -7.55
N ASP A 118 6.11 9.43 -8.51
CA ASP A 118 5.49 10.76 -8.70
C ASP A 118 4.02 10.68 -9.13
N THR A 119 3.69 9.72 -10.01
CA THR A 119 2.30 9.42 -10.40
C THR A 119 1.44 9.10 -9.19
N ILE A 120 1.92 8.27 -8.25
CA ILE A 120 1.16 7.94 -7.03
C ILE A 120 1.10 9.15 -6.09
N ARG A 121 2.19 9.91 -5.94
CA ARG A 121 2.21 11.13 -5.12
C ARG A 121 1.19 12.16 -5.61
N SER A 122 0.94 12.22 -6.92
CA SER A 122 -0.03 13.15 -7.52
C SER A 122 -1.45 12.95 -6.97
N GLN A 123 -1.86 11.71 -6.69
CA GLN A 123 -3.13 11.43 -6.02
C GLN A 123 -3.17 12.08 -4.63
N LEU A 124 -2.11 11.90 -3.83
CA LEU A 124 -2.06 12.42 -2.45
C LEU A 124 -1.99 13.94 -2.37
N LEU A 125 -1.59 14.64 -3.45
CA LEU A 125 -1.65 16.10 -3.51
C LEU A 125 -3.09 16.61 -3.47
N THR A 126 -4.02 15.89 -4.10
CA THR A 126 -5.43 16.32 -4.26
C THR A 126 -6.43 15.37 -3.64
N GLN A 127 -5.98 14.33 -2.92
CA GLN A 127 -6.83 13.41 -2.17
C GLN A 127 -7.79 14.20 -1.26
N PRO A 128 -9.11 13.97 -1.37
CA PRO A 128 -10.10 14.62 -0.50
C PRO A 128 -9.80 14.39 0.98
N ARG A 129 -10.13 15.38 1.80
CA ARG A 129 -9.82 15.36 3.23
C ARG A 129 -11.02 15.73 4.08
N THR A 130 -11.04 15.20 5.30
CA THR A 130 -11.91 15.68 6.38
C THR A 130 -11.56 17.13 6.72
N LYS A 131 -12.44 17.83 7.45
CA LYS A 131 -12.19 19.20 7.92
C LYS A 131 -10.95 19.26 8.81
N GLU A 132 -10.70 18.23 9.60
CA GLU A 132 -9.50 18.11 10.44
C GLU A 132 -8.23 17.64 9.67
N GLY A 133 -8.36 17.31 8.38
CA GLY A 133 -7.24 17.12 7.47
C GLY A 133 -6.84 15.67 7.18
N ASN A 134 -7.56 14.66 7.69
CA ASN A 134 -7.32 13.27 7.33
C ASN A 134 -7.75 12.99 5.91
N PHE A 135 -7.00 12.17 5.19
CA PHE A 135 -7.45 11.66 3.90
C PHE A 135 -8.76 10.89 4.04
N TRP A 136 -9.70 11.14 3.13
CA TRP A 136 -10.81 10.23 2.92
C TRP A 136 -10.27 8.89 2.43
N HIS A 137 -10.87 7.79 2.89
CA HIS A 137 -10.43 6.46 2.51
C HIS A 137 -10.55 6.24 0.99
N LYS A 138 -11.68 6.66 0.40
CA LYS A 138 -11.96 6.68 -1.05
C LYS A 138 -12.87 7.85 -1.39
N GLU A 139 -12.89 8.32 -2.63
CA GLU A 139 -13.87 9.34 -3.07
C GLU A 139 -15.32 8.88 -2.84
N ILE A 140 -15.60 7.59 -3.04
CA ILE A 140 -16.91 6.99 -2.77
C ILE A 140 -17.27 6.88 -1.28
N TYR A 141 -16.32 7.19 -0.37
CA TYR A 141 -16.50 7.20 1.08
C TYR A 141 -16.25 8.61 1.64
N PRO A 142 -17.13 9.57 1.33
CA PRO A 142 -16.94 10.96 1.72
C PRO A 142 -16.90 11.08 3.24
N TRP A 143 -16.00 11.91 3.75
CA TRP A 143 -15.78 12.22 5.17
C TRP A 143 -15.32 11.05 6.04
N GLN A 144 -15.07 9.87 5.46
CA GLN A 144 -14.72 8.67 6.20
C GLN A 144 -13.21 8.44 6.23
N VAL A 145 -12.71 8.15 7.43
CA VAL A 145 -11.34 7.70 7.68
C VAL A 145 -11.40 6.28 8.20
N TRP A 146 -10.67 5.38 7.54
CA TRP A 146 -10.57 3.98 7.94
C TRP A 146 -9.14 3.71 8.41
N LEU A 147 -8.97 2.87 9.44
CA LEU A 147 -7.64 2.52 9.96
C LEU A 147 -6.74 1.97 8.86
N ASP A 148 -7.29 1.15 7.98
CA ASP A 148 -6.67 0.54 6.82
C ASP A 148 -6.00 1.60 5.94
N GLY A 149 -6.73 2.68 5.64
CA GLY A 149 -6.25 3.80 4.83
C GLY A 149 -4.97 4.45 5.39
N THR A 150 -4.75 4.35 6.70
CA THR A 150 -3.51 4.78 7.35
C THR A 150 -2.32 3.96 6.86
N TYR A 151 -2.43 2.63 6.85
CA TYR A 151 -1.39 1.76 6.31
C TYR A 151 -1.31 1.86 4.78
N MET A 152 -2.42 2.11 4.10
CA MET A 152 -2.42 2.19 2.64
C MET A 152 -1.64 3.41 2.14
N ALA A 153 -1.76 4.56 2.81
CA ALA A 153 -1.18 5.81 2.34
C ALA A 153 0.09 6.25 3.10
N GLN A 154 0.11 6.16 4.43
CA GLN A 154 1.12 6.85 5.25
C GLN A 154 2.55 6.31 5.05
N PRO A 155 2.82 4.99 4.94
CA PRO A 155 4.17 4.50 4.66
C PRO A 155 4.74 5.07 3.35
N PHE A 156 3.96 5.02 2.27
CA PHE A 156 4.34 5.61 0.98
C PHE A 156 4.56 7.12 1.10
N TYR A 157 3.62 7.83 1.72
CA TYR A 157 3.66 9.29 1.82
C TYR A 157 4.86 9.77 2.63
N MET A 158 5.11 9.17 3.79
CA MET A 158 6.25 9.54 4.63
C MET A 158 7.59 9.24 3.96
N GLU A 159 7.69 8.11 3.25
CA GLU A 159 8.90 7.77 2.50
C GLU A 159 9.15 8.76 1.35
N TYR A 160 8.11 9.13 0.60
CA TYR A 160 8.19 10.17 -0.43
C TYR A 160 8.68 11.49 0.15
N GLU A 161 8.04 11.98 1.22
CA GLU A 161 8.36 13.26 1.82
C GLU A 161 9.79 13.28 2.36
N THR A 162 10.24 12.17 2.95
CA THR A 162 11.61 12.01 3.46
C THR A 162 12.65 12.06 2.34
N ARG A 163 12.43 11.30 1.26
CA ARG A 163 13.40 11.18 0.16
C ARG A 163 13.42 12.40 -0.75
N TYR A 164 12.25 12.96 -1.06
CA TYR A 164 12.09 13.88 -2.19
C TYR A 164 11.53 15.26 -1.83
N ASN A 165 11.04 15.47 -0.60
CA ASN A 165 10.41 16.75 -0.24
C ASN A 165 10.86 17.29 1.14
N LYS A 166 12.09 16.95 1.57
CA LYS A 166 12.71 17.50 2.80
C LYS A 166 11.81 17.37 4.03
N MET A 167 11.04 16.27 4.11
CA MET A 167 10.12 15.94 5.21
C MET A 167 8.97 16.95 5.43
N GLN A 168 8.68 17.84 4.47
CA GLN A 168 7.67 18.89 4.65
C GLN A 168 6.27 18.35 4.97
N GLY A 169 5.87 17.24 4.34
CA GLY A 169 4.59 16.57 4.58
C GLY A 169 4.57 15.64 5.81
N CYS A 170 5.70 15.38 6.48
CA CYS A 170 5.71 14.49 7.65
C CYS A 170 4.85 15.03 8.81
N ILE A 171 4.74 16.36 8.96
CA ILE A 171 3.86 16.98 9.95
C ILE A 171 2.38 16.77 9.62
N ASP A 172 2.02 16.67 8.34
CA ASP A 172 0.67 16.31 7.90
C ASP A 172 0.36 14.86 8.29
N SER A 173 1.24 13.90 7.99
CA SER A 173 1.11 12.51 8.48
C SER A 173 0.91 12.45 10.00
N TYR A 174 1.74 13.15 10.78
CA TYR A 174 1.62 13.20 12.24
C TYR A 174 0.22 13.69 12.69
N LYS A 175 -0.28 14.78 12.10
CA LYS A 175 -1.62 15.31 12.42
C LYS A 175 -2.71 14.29 12.11
N GLN A 176 -2.61 13.57 11.00
CA GLN A 176 -3.57 12.51 10.65
C GLN A 176 -3.59 11.38 11.69
N PHE A 177 -2.43 10.94 12.17
CA PHE A 177 -2.35 9.96 13.27
C PHE A 177 -2.94 10.49 14.58
N MET A 178 -2.73 11.77 14.90
CA MET A 178 -3.31 12.39 16.09
C MET A 178 -4.84 12.44 16.03
N ASN A 179 -5.41 12.74 14.87
CA ASN A 179 -6.85 12.71 14.66
C ASN A 179 -7.40 11.28 14.73
N ILE A 180 -6.72 10.29 14.15
CA ILE A 180 -7.08 8.87 14.29
C ILE A 180 -7.11 8.47 15.77
N LYS A 181 -6.07 8.80 16.54
CA LYS A 181 -6.04 8.54 17.98
C LYS A 181 -7.19 9.24 18.71
N LYS A 182 -7.46 10.50 18.37
CA LYS A 182 -8.53 11.30 19.00
C LYS A 182 -9.92 10.71 18.78
N HIS A 183 -10.21 10.23 17.58
CA HIS A 183 -11.58 9.83 17.18
C HIS A 183 -11.83 8.34 17.23
N MET A 184 -10.80 7.53 17.07
CA MET A 184 -10.95 6.09 16.83
C MET A 184 -10.41 5.26 18.00
N ARG A 185 -9.62 5.83 18.92
CA ARG A 185 -9.10 5.06 20.05
C ARG A 185 -10.14 4.96 21.17
N ASP A 186 -10.47 3.73 21.57
CA ASP A 186 -11.19 3.49 22.81
C ASP A 186 -10.19 3.59 23.99
N GLU A 187 -10.38 4.59 24.85
CA GLU A 187 -9.53 4.81 26.02
C GLU A 187 -9.60 3.67 27.06
N LYS A 188 -10.67 2.88 27.08
CA LYS A 188 -10.81 1.78 28.04
C LYS A 188 -9.98 0.57 27.67
N THR A 189 -10.05 0.14 26.41
CA THR A 189 -9.33 -1.05 25.92
C THR A 189 -7.98 -0.71 25.32
N GLY A 190 -7.78 0.53 24.88
CA GLY A 190 -6.62 0.97 24.10
C GLY A 190 -6.66 0.57 22.63
N LEU A 191 -7.70 -0.17 22.18
CA LEU A 191 -7.91 -0.56 20.79
C LEU A 191 -8.50 0.59 19.97
N TYR A 192 -8.52 0.42 18.66
CA TYR A 192 -9.08 1.39 17.72
C TYR A 192 -10.33 0.84 17.04
N TYR A 193 -11.37 1.65 16.93
CA TYR A 193 -12.50 1.42 16.03
C TYR A 193 -12.02 1.42 14.58
N HIS A 194 -12.65 0.62 13.74
CA HIS A 194 -12.22 0.40 12.36
C HIS A 194 -12.27 1.67 11.49
N GLY A 195 -13.27 2.53 11.69
CA GLY A 195 -13.43 3.78 10.94
C GLY A 195 -14.18 4.84 11.74
N TYR A 196 -14.07 6.10 11.30
CA TYR A 196 -14.96 7.18 11.72
C TYR A 196 -15.44 7.98 10.51
N ASP A 197 -16.66 8.49 10.58
CA ASP A 197 -17.26 9.39 9.60
C ASP A 197 -17.41 10.78 10.23
N GLU A 198 -16.64 11.77 9.76
CA GLU A 198 -16.69 13.14 10.30
C GLU A 198 -18.06 13.80 10.08
N SER A 199 -18.83 13.36 9.07
CA SER A 199 -20.17 13.86 8.79
C SER A 199 -21.26 13.21 9.66
N ARG A 200 -20.95 12.06 10.28
CA ARG A 200 -21.88 11.22 11.04
C ARG A 200 -23.14 10.81 10.26
N GLN A 201 -23.04 10.71 8.93
CA GLN A 201 -24.17 10.36 8.08
C GLN A 201 -24.28 8.85 7.84
N MET A 202 -23.18 8.12 7.96
CA MET A 202 -23.20 6.68 7.84
C MET A 202 -23.92 6.01 9.01
N TYR A 203 -24.73 5.00 8.70
CA TYR A 203 -25.55 4.27 9.68
C TYR A 203 -24.76 3.58 10.80
N TRP A 204 -23.48 3.30 10.56
CA TRP A 204 -22.57 2.67 11.55
C TRP A 204 -21.81 3.70 12.39
N ALA A 205 -21.85 4.98 12.01
CA ALA A 205 -21.14 6.03 12.72
C ALA A 205 -21.85 6.34 14.03
N ASP A 206 -21.07 6.49 15.11
CA ASP A 206 -21.60 6.91 16.41
C ASP A 206 -22.21 8.32 16.28
N PRO A 207 -23.48 8.53 16.69
CA PRO A 207 -24.23 9.78 16.49
C PRO A 207 -23.61 11.05 17.06
#